data_AF-A0A9Q9J7Q6-F1
#
_entry.id   AF-A0A9Q9J7Q6-F1
#
_cell.length_a   1.000
_cell.length_b   1.000
_cell.length_c   1.000
_cell.angle_alpha   90.00
_cell.angle_beta   90.00
_cell.angle_gamma   90.00
#
_symmetry.space_group_name_H-M   'P 1'
#
loop_
_entity.id
_entity.type
_entity.pdbx_description
1 polymer ?
#
loop_
_entity_poly.entity_id
_entity_poly.type
_entity_poly.pdbx_seq_one_letter_code
_entity_poly.pdbx_strand_id
1 'polypeptide(L)'
;MPEVGYLYFSKVDYDFIRQHFPDIFAICEQYVSSREPDIELTVTDSQTDMIDNKILMAIGSSATAPYGNPSLEAIELEAIWDRA
;
A
#
# COMPACT_ATOMS: atom_id res chain seq x y z
N MET A 1 -11.40 21.56 6.87
CA MET A 1 -11.22 20.23 7.49
C MET A 1 -10.56 19.38 6.43
N PRO A 2 -9.51 18.61 6.73
CA PRO A 2 -8.95 17.70 5.73
C PRO A 2 -10.05 16.73 5.30
N GLU A 3 -10.19 16.50 4.00
CA GLU A 3 -11.11 15.48 3.50
C GLU A 3 -10.59 14.11 3.95
N VAL A 4 -11.48 13.30 4.51
CA VAL A 4 -11.19 11.96 5.00
C VAL A 4 -11.73 10.98 3.97
N GLY A 5 -10.86 10.15 3.44
CA GLY A 5 -11.15 9.04 2.55
C GLY A 5 -10.97 7.69 3.24
N TYR A 6 -11.38 6.64 2.53
CA TYR A 6 -11.28 5.26 2.97
C TYR A 6 -10.60 4.43 1.87
N LEU A 7 -9.64 3.61 2.27
CA LEU A 7 -9.01 2.60 1.40
C LEU A 7 -9.41 1.21 1.91
N TYR A 8 -9.70 0.30 1.00
CA TYR A 8 -10.20 -1.04 1.33
C TYR A 8 -9.28 -2.12 0.76
N PHE A 9 -8.73 -2.95 1.65
CA PHE A 9 -7.89 -4.06 1.27
C PHE A 9 -8.54 -5.39 1.62
N SER A 10 -8.50 -6.34 0.68
CA SER A 10 -8.82 -7.72 1.02
C SER A 10 -7.82 -8.26 2.05
N LYS A 11 -8.21 -9.26 2.85
CA LYS A 11 -7.28 -9.91 3.79
C LYS A 11 -6.05 -10.51 3.08
N VAL A 12 -6.24 -11.03 1.87
CA VAL A 12 -5.17 -11.62 1.06
C VAL A 12 -4.16 -10.54 0.67
N ASP A 13 -4.64 -9.40 0.22
CA ASP A 13 -3.82 -8.26 -0.22
C ASP A 13 -3.02 -7.71 0.96
N TYR A 14 -3.70 -7.58 2.09
CA TYR A 14 -3.10 -7.04 3.30
C TYR A 14 -2.05 -7.98 3.91
N ASP A 15 -2.28 -9.29 3.85
CA ASP A 15 -1.26 -10.29 4.23
C ASP A 15 -0.08 -10.32 3.26
N PHE A 16 -0.32 -10.11 1.96
CA PHE A 16 0.76 -9.97 0.98
C PHE A 16 1.65 -8.77 1.30
N ILE A 17 1.07 -7.58 1.55
CA ILE A 17 1.83 -6.39 1.95
C ILE A 17 2.61 -6.68 3.24
N ARG A 18 1.99 -7.33 4.24
CA ARG A 18 2.66 -7.70 5.49
C ARG A 18 3.89 -8.58 5.29
N GLN A 19 3.82 -9.53 4.37
CA GLN A 19 4.89 -10.49 4.12
C GLN A 19 6.04 -9.90 3.31
N HIS A 20 5.72 -9.11 2.28
CA HIS A 20 6.70 -8.67 1.28
C HIS A 20 7.18 -7.22 1.48
N PHE A 21 6.36 -6.38 2.12
CA PHE A 21 6.59 -4.95 2.30
C PHE A 21 6.30 -4.51 3.74
N PRO A 22 7.05 -5.01 4.75
CA PRO A 22 6.75 -4.79 6.16
C PRO A 22 6.76 -3.30 6.56
N ASP A 23 7.57 -2.48 5.89
CA ASP A 23 7.61 -1.03 6.13
C ASP A 23 6.33 -0.33 5.66
N ILE A 24 5.79 -0.73 4.50
CA ILE A 24 4.51 -0.23 3.98
C ILE A 24 3.37 -0.71 4.87
N PHE A 25 3.38 -1.99 5.24
CA PHE A 25 2.41 -2.56 6.17
C PHE A 25 2.35 -1.78 7.48
N ALA A 26 3.50 -1.45 8.08
CA ALA A 26 3.56 -0.69 9.31
C ALA A 26 3.00 0.74 9.18
N ILE A 27 3.04 1.34 7.99
CA ILE A 27 2.39 2.63 7.71
C ILE A 27 0.88 2.43 7.59
N CYS A 28 0.43 1.47 6.78
CA CYS A 28 -0.98 1.15 6.62
C CYS A 28 -1.67 0.83 7.95
N GLU A 29 -1.01 0.05 8.81
CA GLU A 29 -1.51 -0.34 10.13
C GLU A 29 -1.83 0.83 11.05
N GLN A 30 -1.16 1.98 10.89
CA GLN A 30 -1.44 3.16 11.71
C GLN A 30 -2.82 3.77 11.41
N TYR A 31 -3.40 3.45 10.27
CA TYR A 31 -4.65 4.03 9.77
C TYR A 31 -5.82 3.05 9.74
N VAL A 32 -5.61 1.79 10.16
CA VAL A 32 -6.67 0.78 10.16
C VAL A 32 -7.81 1.19 11.10
N SER A 33 -9.01 1.36 10.54
CA SER A 33 -10.25 1.67 11.26
C SER A 33 -11.14 0.45 11.45
N SER A 34 -11.12 -0.51 10.52
CA SER A 34 -11.87 -1.77 10.59
C SER A 34 -11.08 -2.93 9.99
N ARG A 35 -11.40 -4.16 10.40
CA ARG A 35 -10.87 -5.40 9.80
C ARG A 35 -11.95 -6.35 9.29
N GLU A 36 -13.20 -5.89 9.27
CA GLU A 36 -14.35 -6.67 8.79
C GLU A 36 -15.30 -5.78 7.95
N PRO A 37 -15.82 -6.28 6.81
CA PRO A 37 -15.46 -7.55 6.15
C PRO A 37 -14.05 -7.53 5.53
N ASP A 38 -13.61 -6.36 5.10
CA ASP A 38 -12.29 -6.04 4.55
C ASP A 38 -11.49 -5.17 5.53
N ILE A 39 -10.18 -5.01 5.27
CA ILE A 39 -9.33 -4.12 6.05
C ILE A 39 -9.54 -2.69 5.53
N GLU A 40 -10.13 -1.85 6.37
CA GLU A 40 -10.40 -0.44 6.06
C GLU A 40 -9.34 0.45 6.69
N LEU A 41 -8.79 1.37 5.91
CA LEU A 41 -7.95 2.46 6.39
C LEU A 41 -8.71 3.78 6.30
N THR A 42 -8.75 4.53 7.39
CA THR A 42 -9.25 5.92 7.39
C THR A 42 -8.08 6.88 7.25
N VAL A 43 -7.99 7.57 6.12
CA VAL A 43 -6.86 8.44 5.76
C VAL A 43 -7.34 9.80 5.26
N THR A 44 -6.52 10.83 5.43
CA THR A 44 -6.71 12.12 4.75
C THR A 44 -5.98 12.13 3.41
N ASP A 45 -6.34 13.04 2.50
CA ASP A 45 -5.64 13.16 1.20
C ASP A 45 -4.12 13.23 1.33
N SER A 46 -3.62 14.05 2.28
CA SER A 46 -2.18 14.16 2.53
C SER A 46 -1.52 12.88 3.04
N GLN A 47 -2.29 12.00 3.70
CA GLN A 47 -1.81 10.70 4.16
C GLN A 47 -1.83 9.72 3.00
N THR A 48 -2.86 9.74 2.15
CA THR A 48 -2.89 8.98 0.90
C THR A 48 -1.68 9.32 0.02
N ASP A 49 -1.42 10.61 -0.24
CA ASP A 49 -0.25 11.08 -1.00
C ASP A 49 1.08 10.59 -0.40
N MET A 50 1.17 10.58 0.94
CA MET A 50 2.35 10.07 1.63
C MET A 50 2.53 8.57 1.41
N ILE A 51 1.45 7.79 1.49
CA ILE A 51 1.48 6.34 1.28
C ILE A 51 1.79 6.03 -0.19
N ASP A 52 1.15 6.71 -1.15
CA ASP A 52 1.46 6.64 -2.59
C ASP A 52 2.96 6.77 -2.85
N ASN A 53 3.58 7.80 -2.28
CA ASN A 53 5.02 8.02 -2.44
C ASN A 53 5.85 6.86 -1.88
N LYS A 54 5.42 6.23 -0.77
CA LYS A 54 6.10 5.07 -0.19
C LYS A 54 5.94 3.82 -1.06
N ILE A 55 4.76 3.62 -1.64
CA ILE A 55 4.49 2.54 -2.61
C ILE A 55 5.39 2.72 -3.84
N LEU A 56 5.40 3.90 -4.45
CA LEU A 56 6.24 4.21 -5.61
C LEU A 56 7.74 4.02 -5.32
N MET A 57 8.20 4.42 -4.13
CA MET A 57 9.58 4.16 -3.70
C MET A 57 9.89 2.68 -3.56
N ALA A 58 8.98 1.88 -3.01
CA ALA A 58 9.17 0.42 -2.88
C ALA A 58 9.21 -0.26 -4.26
N ILE A 59 8.32 0.12 -5.17
CA ILE A 59 8.31 -0.37 -6.55
C ILE A 59 9.62 0.00 -7.25
N GLY A 60 10.02 1.27 -7.20
CA GLY A 60 11.25 1.75 -7.83
C GLY A 60 12.52 1.12 -7.24
N SER A 61 12.55 0.87 -5.93
CA SER A 61 13.70 0.23 -5.26
C SER A 61 13.82 -1.27 -5.59
N SER A 62 12.74 -1.91 -6.04
CA SER A 62 12.75 -3.30 -6.50
C SER A 62 13.34 -3.50 -7.89
N ALA A 63 13.45 -2.42 -8.69
CA ALA A 63 13.98 -2.48 -10.04
C ALA A 63 15.49 -2.78 -9.99
N THR A 64 15.86 -3.97 -10.47
CA THR A 64 17.23 -4.52 -10.32
C THR A 64 18.28 -3.85 -11.22
N ALA A 65 17.92 -2.85 -12.02
CA ALA A 65 18.82 -2.10 -12.90
C ALA A 65 18.18 -0.76 -13.34
N PRO A 66 18.94 0.21 -13.88
CA PRO A 66 18.38 1.45 -14.44
C PRO A 66 17.33 1.26 -15.54
N TYR A 67 17.18 0.04 -16.07
CA TYR A 67 16.14 -0.42 -17.01
C TYR A 67 15.55 -1.78 -16.61
N GLY A 68 15.70 -2.18 -15.34
CA GLY A 68 15.25 -3.48 -14.85
C GLY A 68 13.73 -3.45 -14.64
N ASN A 69 13.06 -4.53 -15.04
CA ASN A 69 11.66 -4.72 -14.69
C ASN A 69 11.53 -4.74 -13.15
N PRO A 70 10.49 -4.13 -12.57
CA PRO A 70 10.18 -4.28 -11.15
C PRO A 70 10.05 -5.77 -10.80
N SER A 71 10.29 -6.12 -9.53
CA SER A 71 10.07 -7.50 -9.08
C SER A 71 8.60 -7.88 -9.23
N LEU A 72 8.30 -9.18 -9.29
CA LEU A 72 6.90 -9.64 -9.34
C LEU A 72 6.11 -9.14 -8.13
N GLU A 73 6.76 -9.07 -6.97
CA GLU A 73 6.14 -8.56 -5.76
C GLU A 73 5.81 -7.07 -5.85
N ALA A 74 6.67 -6.27 -6.50
CA ALA A 74 6.42 -4.85 -6.73
C ALA A 74 5.29 -4.61 -7.74
N ILE A 75 5.19 -5.45 -8.78
CA ILE A 75 4.07 -5.42 -9.72
C ILE A 75 2.76 -5.75 -8.99
N GLU A 76 2.76 -6.76 -8.13
CA GLU A 76 1.57 -7.11 -7.34
C GLU A 76 1.24 -6.01 -6.31
N LEU A 77 2.24 -5.36 -5.71
CA LEU A 77 2.02 -4.22 -4.81
C LEU A 77 1.33 -3.06 -5.53
N GLU A 78 1.76 -2.71 -6.74
CA GLU A 78 1.11 -1.70 -7.58
C GLU A 78 -0.35 -2.09 -7.87
N ALA A 79 -0.57 -3.34 -8.27
CA ALA A 79 -1.91 -3.87 -8.55
C ALA A 79 -2.82 -3.96 -7.31
N ILE A 80 -2.25 -4.11 -6.10
CA ILE A 80 -2.98 -4.03 -4.83
C ILE A 80 -3.34 -2.58 -4.50
N TRP A 81 -2.43 -1.65 -4.76
CA TRP A 81 -2.64 -0.25 -4.45
C TRP A 81 -3.69 0.40 -5.38
N ASP A 82 -3.63 0.11 -6.67
CA ASP A 82 -4.59 0.63 -7.68
C ASP A 82 -6.04 0.16 -7.45
N ARG A 83 -6.24 -0.93 -6.69
CA ARG A 83 -7.57 -1.50 -6.41
C ARG A 83 -8.14 -1.11 -5.04
N ALA A 84 -7.34 -0.50 -4.17
CA ALA A 84 -7.70 -0.16 -2.79
C ALA A 84 -8.56 1.11 -2.70
#